data_AF-A0A962ENE6-F1
#
_entry.id   AF-A0A962ENE6-F1
#
_cell.length_a   1.000
_cell.length_b   1.000
_cell.length_c   1.000
_cell.angle_alpha   90.00
_cell.angle_beta   90.00
_cell.angle_gamma   90.00
#
_symmetry.space_group_name_H-M   'P 1'
#
loop_
_entity.id
_entity.type
_entity.pdbx_description
1 polymer ?
#
loop_
_entity_poly.entity_id
_entity_poly.type
_entity_poly.pdbx_seq_one_letter_code
_entity_poly.pdbx_strand_id
1 'polypeptide(L)'
;HVLVASEYESTGDFFYPTPDTVVIQNKHGKPLDASKARVWLAEIPFVRLRNGLPRSLLDGNHSFSETIDLARLATEKPPMEIAPQSGKIVFRGIDVKLQPIHILLLLWMAWRSAKGKGAVKPLVEGEKNKEYAQELFEVAEENWLEINSKTRRALESDGVTKPFLETNISRLNKNLEQKLGPELSSLCKLANIREGRKSGYTFKSNINFVIKQELK
;
A
#
# COMPACT_ATOMS: atom_id res chain seq x y z
N HIS A 1 17.47 2.97 -18.79
CA HIS A 1 18.36 2.62 -19.91
C HIS A 1 18.16 3.64 -21.02
N VAL A 2 19.24 4.03 -21.67
CA VAL A 2 19.21 5.06 -22.73
C VAL A 2 19.32 4.35 -24.06
N LEU A 3 18.38 4.63 -24.96
CA LEU A 3 18.38 4.13 -26.34
C LEU A 3 18.54 5.32 -27.28
N VAL A 4 19.20 5.10 -28.42
CA VAL A 4 19.35 6.10 -29.48
C VAL A 4 19.03 5.42 -30.81
N ALA A 5 18.75 6.19 -31.87
CA ALA A 5 18.47 5.58 -33.16
C ALA A 5 19.69 4.76 -33.63
N SER A 6 19.42 3.62 -34.27
CA SER A 6 20.43 2.59 -34.60
C SER A 6 21.61 3.12 -35.43
N GLU A 7 21.41 4.19 -36.19
CA GLU A 7 22.47 4.86 -36.96
C GLU A 7 23.52 5.55 -36.06
N TYR A 8 23.14 5.97 -34.85
CA TYR A 8 24.02 6.53 -33.83
C TYR A 8 24.53 5.48 -32.83
N GLU A 9 23.81 4.36 -32.65
CA GLU A 9 24.22 3.24 -31.81
C GLU A 9 25.55 2.66 -32.32
N SER A 10 26.63 2.80 -31.54
CA SER A 10 28.02 2.42 -31.88
C SER A 10 28.83 3.42 -32.74
N THR A 11 28.50 4.71 -32.73
CA THR A 11 29.42 5.74 -33.22
C THR A 11 30.32 6.21 -32.07
N GLY A 12 31.64 6.03 -32.19
CA GLY A 12 32.60 6.37 -31.13
C GLY A 12 32.62 7.86 -30.75
N ASP A 13 32.23 8.72 -31.69
CA ASP A 13 32.18 10.17 -31.50
C ASP A 13 30.81 10.68 -31.02
N PHE A 14 29.84 9.78 -30.80
CA PHE A 14 28.50 10.14 -30.33
C PHE A 14 28.30 9.81 -28.85
N PHE A 15 28.09 10.85 -28.04
CA PHE A 15 27.86 10.72 -26.59
C PHE A 15 26.46 11.17 -26.15
N TYR A 16 25.96 12.25 -26.75
CA TYR A 16 24.65 12.83 -26.48
C TYR A 16 24.22 13.73 -27.66
N PRO A 17 22.92 14.04 -27.82
CA PRO A 17 22.46 15.01 -28.81
C PRO A 17 23.03 16.39 -28.50
N THR A 18 23.81 16.94 -29.43
CA THR A 18 24.46 18.24 -29.23
C THR A 18 23.47 19.40 -29.40
N PRO A 19 23.67 20.53 -28.70
CA PRO A 19 22.82 21.72 -28.87
C PRO A 19 22.88 22.29 -30.30
N ASP A 20 24.06 22.23 -30.92
CA ASP A 20 24.34 22.72 -32.27
C ASP A 20 24.74 21.57 -33.21
N THR A 21 24.65 21.81 -34.52
CA THR A 21 25.03 20.84 -35.55
C THR A 21 26.50 20.44 -35.42
N VAL A 22 26.73 19.16 -35.14
CA VAL A 22 28.05 18.53 -35.09
C VAL A 22 28.01 17.29 -35.96
N VAL A 23 28.83 17.28 -37.02
CA VAL A 23 28.89 16.15 -37.95
C VAL A 23 29.87 15.11 -37.42
N ILE A 24 29.37 13.89 -37.21
CA ILE A 24 30.11 12.71 -36.79
C ILE A 24 30.05 11.65 -37.90
N GLN A 25 30.96 10.68 -37.87
CA GLN A 25 30.94 9.57 -38.82
C GLN A 25 30.45 8.30 -38.14
N ASN A 26 29.45 7.64 -38.73
CA ASN A 26 29.05 6.33 -38.26
C ASN A 26 30.07 5.26 -38.64
N LYS A 27 29.88 4.05 -38.13
CA LYS A 27 30.70 2.85 -38.39
C LYS A 27 30.82 2.43 -39.88
N HIS A 28 30.01 2.99 -40.77
CA HIS A 28 30.07 2.78 -42.22
C HIS A 28 30.63 4.01 -42.98
N GLY A 29 31.17 5.00 -42.27
CA GLY A 29 31.71 6.24 -42.85
C GLY A 29 30.65 7.23 -43.33
N LYS A 30 29.36 7.00 -43.02
CA LYS A 30 28.27 7.93 -43.36
C LYS A 30 28.27 9.11 -42.37
N PRO A 31 28.22 10.37 -42.86
CA PRO A 31 28.09 11.52 -41.99
C PRO A 31 26.69 11.56 -41.34
N LEU A 32 26.66 11.80 -40.04
CA LEU A 32 25.45 12.00 -39.24
C LEU A 32 25.57 13.30 -38.44
N ASP A 33 24.44 13.95 -38.17
CA ASP A 33 24.39 15.17 -37.37
C ASP A 33 23.95 14.82 -35.95
N ALA A 34 24.84 14.99 -34.98
CA ALA A 34 24.59 14.64 -33.59
C ALA A 34 23.42 15.45 -32.97
N SER A 35 23.14 16.67 -33.46
CA SER A 35 22.03 17.50 -32.96
C SER A 35 20.65 16.91 -33.30
N LYS A 36 20.57 16.05 -34.31
CA LYS A 36 19.33 15.42 -34.78
C LYS A 36 19.06 14.07 -34.12
N ALA A 37 19.98 13.59 -33.29
CA ALA A 37 19.82 12.32 -32.62
C ALA A 37 18.63 12.35 -31.64
N ARG A 38 17.75 11.37 -31.77
CA ARG A 38 16.66 11.16 -30.81
C ARG A 38 17.10 10.15 -29.77
N VAL A 39 16.97 10.53 -28.51
CA VAL A 39 17.26 9.67 -27.36
C VAL A 39 15.95 9.30 -26.68
N TRP A 40 15.79 8.01 -26.41
CA TRP A 40 14.68 7.47 -25.65
C TRP A 40 15.17 6.99 -24.28
N LEU A 41 14.41 7.35 -23.25
CA LEU A 41 14.61 6.84 -21.91
C LEU A 41 13.66 5.68 -21.69
N ALA A 42 14.20 4.47 -21.69
CA ALA A 42 13.46 3.29 -21.27
C ALA A 42 13.60 3.13 -19.76
N GLU A 43 12.48 3.17 -19.05
CA GLU A 43 12.42 2.72 -17.66
C GLU A 43 12.59 1.20 -17.65
N ILE A 44 13.60 0.70 -16.93
CA ILE A 44 13.78 -0.75 -16.74
C ILE A 44 13.37 -1.10 -15.32
N PRO A 45 12.27 -1.84 -15.13
CA PRO A 45 11.85 -2.25 -13.80
C PRO A 45 12.85 -3.26 -13.24
N PHE A 46 13.49 -2.91 -12.11
CA PHE A 46 14.35 -3.84 -11.39
C PHE A 46 13.53 -4.58 -10.33
N VAL A 47 13.59 -5.91 -10.32
CA VAL A 47 12.89 -6.73 -9.31
C VAL A 47 13.91 -7.57 -8.52
N ARG A 48 13.89 -7.45 -7.19
CA ARG A 48 14.84 -8.17 -6.31
C ARG A 48 14.31 -9.56 -5.96
N LEU A 49 14.73 -10.60 -6.70
CA LEU A 49 14.26 -11.98 -6.54
C LEU A 49 14.75 -12.74 -5.29
N ARG A 50 15.22 -12.05 -4.24
CA ARG A 50 15.92 -12.67 -3.09
C ARG A 50 15.04 -13.64 -2.28
N ASN A 51 13.72 -13.56 -2.41
CA ASN A 51 12.75 -14.41 -1.72
C ASN A 51 12.12 -15.49 -2.62
N GLY A 52 12.64 -15.67 -3.84
CA GLY A 52 12.07 -16.59 -4.84
C GLY A 52 10.87 -16.00 -5.58
N LEU A 53 10.71 -16.37 -6.84
CA LEU A 53 9.52 -16.06 -7.64
C LEU A 53 8.35 -16.95 -7.17
N PRO A 54 7.13 -16.41 -6.99
CA PRO A 54 5.92 -17.21 -6.87
C PRO A 54 5.85 -18.28 -7.97
N ARG A 55 5.44 -19.51 -7.64
CA ARG A 55 5.40 -20.61 -8.63
C ARG A 55 4.55 -20.27 -9.85
N SER A 56 3.48 -19.49 -9.67
CA SER A 56 2.63 -18.99 -10.77
C SER A 56 3.38 -18.17 -11.82
N LEU A 57 4.50 -17.52 -11.46
CA LEU A 57 5.36 -16.78 -12.40
C LEU A 57 6.30 -17.69 -13.20
N LEU A 58 6.48 -18.94 -12.77
CA LEU A 58 7.28 -19.94 -13.48
C LEU A 58 6.47 -20.71 -14.53
N ASP A 59 5.14 -20.61 -14.49
CA ASP A 59 4.22 -21.35 -15.36
C ASP A 59 4.04 -20.70 -16.75
N GLY A 60 4.71 -19.57 -17.02
CA GLY A 60 4.88 -19.00 -18.37
C GLY A 60 3.65 -18.35 -19.02
N ASN A 61 2.52 -18.25 -18.32
CA ASN A 61 1.24 -17.76 -18.87
C ASN A 61 0.97 -16.27 -18.66
N HIS A 62 1.97 -15.47 -18.28
CA HIS A 62 1.81 -14.05 -17.99
C HIS A 62 2.57 -13.20 -19.00
N SER A 63 1.97 -12.08 -19.42
CA SER A 63 2.69 -11.06 -20.18
C SER A 63 3.86 -10.52 -19.35
N PHE A 64 4.85 -9.92 -20.02
CA PHE A 64 6.02 -9.34 -19.34
C PHE A 64 5.61 -8.31 -18.27
N SER A 65 4.64 -7.45 -18.56
CA SER A 65 4.12 -6.46 -17.61
C SER A 65 3.46 -7.11 -16.39
N GLU A 66 2.59 -8.12 -16.60
CA GLU A 66 1.96 -8.86 -15.51
C GLU A 66 3.01 -9.60 -14.66
N THR A 67 4.07 -10.10 -15.28
CA THR A 67 5.18 -10.77 -14.60
C THR A 67 5.94 -9.79 -13.71
N ILE A 68 6.22 -8.58 -14.20
CA ILE A 68 6.85 -7.51 -13.42
C ILE A 68 5.95 -7.08 -12.26
N ASP A 69 4.65 -6.90 -12.48
CA ASP A 69 3.71 -6.49 -11.43
C ASP A 69 3.58 -7.57 -10.35
N LEU A 70 3.44 -8.84 -10.73
CA LEU A 70 3.41 -9.96 -9.80
C LEU A 70 4.74 -10.10 -9.04
N ALA A 71 5.87 -9.93 -9.73
CA ALA A 71 7.18 -10.03 -9.10
C ALA A 71 7.46 -8.84 -8.17
N ARG A 72 6.99 -7.62 -8.48
CA ARG A 72 6.97 -6.46 -7.57
C ARG A 72 6.09 -6.74 -6.36
N LEU A 73 4.86 -7.21 -6.55
CA LEU A 73 3.95 -7.58 -5.44
C LEU A 73 4.53 -8.66 -4.52
N ALA A 74 5.37 -9.55 -5.06
CA ALA A 74 6.04 -10.62 -4.32
C ALA A 74 7.30 -10.16 -3.57
N THR A 75 8.02 -9.16 -4.08
CA THR A 75 9.33 -8.74 -3.56
C THR A 75 9.29 -7.44 -2.78
N GLU A 76 8.45 -6.52 -3.22
CA GLU A 76 8.09 -5.31 -2.50
C GLU A 76 6.83 -5.66 -1.70
N LYS A 77 6.82 -5.36 -0.41
CA LYS A 77 5.59 -5.43 0.40
C LYS A 77 4.96 -4.03 0.34
N PRO A 78 4.24 -3.63 -0.73
CA PRO A 78 3.72 -2.28 -0.82
C PRO A 78 2.83 -1.97 0.39
N PRO A 79 2.83 -0.72 0.87
CA PRO A 79 2.01 -0.37 2.01
C PRO A 79 0.52 -0.51 1.67
N MET A 80 -0.30 -0.68 2.71
CA MET A 80 -1.73 -0.39 2.59
C MET A 80 -1.90 1.12 2.55
N GLU A 81 -2.52 1.61 1.49
CA GLU A 81 -2.90 3.02 1.40
C GLU A 81 -4.29 3.19 1.99
N ILE A 82 -4.48 4.17 2.86
CA ILE A 82 -5.76 4.51 3.47
C ILE A 82 -6.10 5.93 3.06
N ALA A 83 -7.26 6.13 2.45
CA ALA A 83 -7.81 7.44 2.09
C ALA A 83 -9.05 7.71 2.97
N PRO A 84 -8.88 8.39 4.12
CA PRO A 84 -9.96 8.56 5.10
C PRO A 84 -11.18 9.28 4.53
N GLN A 85 -10.95 10.34 3.74
CA GLN A 85 -12.00 11.23 3.23
C GLN A 85 -12.91 10.53 2.21
N SER A 86 -12.32 9.72 1.32
CA SER A 86 -13.08 8.95 0.34
C SER A 86 -13.58 7.59 0.87
N GLY A 87 -13.18 7.21 2.09
CA GLY A 87 -13.59 5.96 2.74
C GLY A 87 -13.06 4.73 2.01
N LYS A 88 -11.85 4.82 1.45
CA LYS A 88 -11.24 3.78 0.63
C LYS A 88 -9.89 3.34 1.19
N ILE A 89 -9.53 2.10 0.91
CA ILE A 89 -8.16 1.62 1.02
C ILE A 89 -7.70 1.08 -0.33
N VAL A 90 -6.40 1.14 -0.59
CA VAL A 90 -5.75 0.42 -1.69
C VAL A 90 -4.82 -0.60 -1.08
N PHE A 91 -5.06 -1.88 -1.36
CA PHE A 91 -4.20 -2.95 -0.88
C PHE A 91 -3.79 -3.84 -2.03
N ARG A 92 -2.47 -3.94 -2.28
CA ARG A 92 -1.91 -4.75 -3.38
C ARG A 92 -2.54 -4.42 -4.75
N GLY A 93 -2.80 -3.13 -4.99
CA GLY A 93 -3.42 -2.62 -6.23
C GLY A 93 -4.95 -2.75 -6.29
N ILE A 94 -5.60 -3.31 -5.28
CA ILE A 94 -7.07 -3.45 -5.24
C ILE A 94 -7.69 -2.35 -4.39
N ASP A 95 -8.63 -1.62 -5.00
CA ASP A 95 -9.43 -0.59 -4.34
C ASP A 95 -10.60 -1.21 -3.55
N VAL A 96 -10.66 -0.88 -2.26
CA VAL A 96 -11.72 -1.37 -1.36
C VAL A 96 -12.38 -0.21 -0.64
N LYS A 97 -13.65 0.05 -0.98
CA LYS A 97 -14.51 0.99 -0.24
C LYS A 97 -14.98 0.39 1.08
N LEU A 98 -14.80 1.09 2.19
CA LEU A 98 -15.15 0.64 3.54
C LEU A 98 -16.14 1.62 4.20
N GLN A 99 -16.76 1.17 5.29
CA GLN A 99 -17.57 2.06 6.14
C GLN A 99 -16.65 2.93 7.00
N PRO A 100 -17.07 4.15 7.41
CA PRO A 100 -16.22 5.05 8.20
C PRO A 100 -15.63 4.41 9.46
N ILE A 101 -16.42 3.59 10.20
CA ILE A 101 -15.92 2.88 11.38
C ILE A 101 -14.82 1.87 11.06
N HIS A 102 -14.87 1.24 9.89
CA HIS A 102 -13.85 0.27 9.45
C HIS A 102 -12.55 0.99 9.06
N ILE A 103 -12.64 2.15 8.39
CA ILE A 103 -11.49 3.02 8.14
C ILE A 103 -10.88 3.49 9.46
N LEU A 104 -11.72 3.93 10.40
CA LEU A 104 -11.28 4.39 11.71
C LEU A 104 -10.52 3.30 12.48
N LEU A 105 -11.00 2.05 12.46
CA LEU A 105 -10.30 0.93 13.09
C LEU A 105 -8.93 0.67 12.45
N LEU A 106 -8.82 0.76 11.12
CA LEU A 106 -7.52 0.59 10.43
C LEU A 106 -6.55 1.72 10.79
N LEU A 107 -7.01 2.97 10.78
CA LEU A 107 -6.23 4.14 11.18
C LEU A 107 -5.80 4.04 12.65
N TRP A 108 -6.69 3.59 13.53
CA TRP A 108 -6.39 3.46 14.95
C TRP A 108 -5.27 2.44 15.21
N MET A 109 -5.29 1.31 14.50
CA MET A 109 -4.23 0.30 14.60
C MET A 109 -2.89 0.83 14.06
N ALA A 110 -2.91 1.56 12.93
CA ALA A 110 -1.72 2.19 12.37
C ALA A 110 -1.15 3.26 13.32
N TRP A 111 -2.01 4.10 13.88
CA TRP A 111 -1.67 5.15 14.84
C TRP A 111 -1.08 4.60 16.14
N ARG A 112 -1.68 3.53 16.70
CA ARG A 112 -1.15 2.88 17.91
C ARG A 112 0.23 2.25 17.67
N SER A 113 0.44 1.69 16.47
CA SER A 113 1.75 1.17 16.06
C SER A 113 2.79 2.30 15.98
N ALA A 114 2.45 3.40 15.31
CA ALA A 114 3.33 4.56 15.17
C ALA A 114 3.68 5.22 16.52
N LYS A 115 2.72 5.31 17.44
CA LYS A 115 2.94 5.86 18.81
C LYS A 115 3.49 4.82 19.81
N GLY A 116 3.86 3.61 19.36
CA GLY A 116 4.44 2.57 20.24
C GLY A 116 3.49 2.04 21.34
N LYS A 117 2.18 2.27 21.21
CA LYS A 117 1.16 1.85 22.19
C LYS A 117 0.82 0.35 22.11
N GLY A 118 1.30 -0.33 21.06
CA GLY A 118 1.08 -1.77 20.85
C GLY A 118 -0.37 -2.14 20.53
N ALA A 119 -0.63 -3.45 20.50
CA ALA A 119 -1.92 -4.02 20.14
C ALA A 119 -3.07 -3.60 21.08
N VAL A 120 -4.29 -3.58 20.56
CA VAL A 120 -5.50 -3.29 21.35
C VAL A 120 -5.86 -4.53 22.17
N LYS A 121 -5.77 -4.42 23.50
CA LYS A 121 -6.10 -5.57 24.37
C LYS A 121 -7.57 -5.96 24.23
N PRO A 122 -7.90 -7.26 24.26
CA PRO A 122 -9.28 -7.71 24.31
C PRO A 122 -9.96 -7.19 25.58
N LEU A 123 -11.21 -6.78 25.41
CA LEU A 123 -12.03 -6.25 26.50
C LEU A 123 -12.79 -7.39 27.17
N VAL A 124 -13.03 -7.25 28.47
CA VAL A 124 -13.89 -8.19 29.20
C VAL A 124 -15.37 -7.81 29.06
N GLU A 125 -16.26 -8.75 29.38
CA GLU A 125 -17.70 -8.49 29.31
C GLU A 125 -18.10 -7.37 30.28
N GLY A 126 -18.92 -6.43 29.80
CA GLY A 126 -19.31 -5.25 30.58
C GLY A 126 -18.27 -4.13 30.68
N GLU A 127 -17.04 -4.33 30.20
CA GLU A 127 -16.01 -3.28 30.20
C GLU A 127 -16.40 -2.12 29.27
N LYS A 128 -16.25 -0.90 29.80
CA LYS A 128 -16.51 0.37 29.12
C LYS A 128 -15.23 1.19 29.02
N ASN A 129 -14.45 0.93 27.98
CA ASN A 129 -13.11 1.50 27.87
C ASN A 129 -13.15 2.91 27.26
N LYS A 130 -13.09 3.93 28.13
CA LYS A 130 -13.10 5.35 27.75
C LYS A 130 -11.80 5.82 27.12
N GLU A 131 -10.68 5.23 27.51
CA GLU A 131 -9.37 5.55 26.94
C GLU A 131 -9.33 5.19 25.44
N TYR A 132 -9.78 4.00 25.07
CA TYR A 132 -9.89 3.60 23.67
C TYR A 132 -10.87 4.46 22.87
N ALA A 133 -11.95 4.94 23.49
CA ALA A 133 -12.85 5.87 22.83
C ALA A 133 -12.17 7.22 22.57
N GLN A 134 -11.40 7.73 23.54
CA GLN A 134 -10.62 8.96 23.35
C GLN A 134 -9.59 8.81 22.23
N GLU A 135 -8.89 7.69 22.17
CA GLU A 135 -7.95 7.42 21.07
C GLU A 135 -8.66 7.37 19.70
N LEU A 136 -9.83 6.75 19.62
CA LEU A 136 -10.62 6.74 18.38
C LEU A 136 -11.05 8.16 17.97
N PHE A 137 -11.41 9.03 18.91
CA PHE A 137 -11.73 10.43 18.62
C PHE A 137 -10.49 11.20 18.14
N GLU A 138 -9.35 11.06 18.82
CA GLU A 138 -8.09 11.68 18.42
C GLU A 138 -7.69 11.26 17.01
N VAL A 139 -7.76 9.97 16.69
CA VAL A 139 -7.46 9.46 15.35
C VAL A 139 -8.44 10.02 14.30
N ALA A 140 -9.73 10.10 14.62
CA ALA A 140 -10.71 10.64 13.69
C ALA A 140 -10.47 12.13 13.41
N GLU A 141 -10.14 12.92 14.44
CA GLU A 141 -9.83 14.34 14.32
C GLU A 141 -8.53 14.57 13.53
N GLU A 142 -7.44 13.86 13.85
CA GLU A 142 -6.15 13.94 13.14
C GLU A 142 -6.29 13.62 11.63
N ASN A 143 -7.28 12.82 11.25
CA ASN A 143 -7.49 12.36 9.88
C ASN A 143 -8.72 13.01 9.19
N TRP A 144 -9.36 13.98 9.83
CA TRP A 144 -10.61 14.60 9.38
C TRP A 144 -11.68 13.57 8.94
N LEU A 145 -11.78 12.46 9.67
CA LEU A 145 -12.72 11.38 9.40
C LEU A 145 -14.03 11.62 10.15
N GLU A 146 -15.13 11.70 9.42
CA GLU A 146 -16.44 11.87 10.03
C GLU A 146 -16.94 10.57 10.69
N ILE A 147 -17.20 10.63 11.99
CA ILE A 147 -17.86 9.57 12.73
C ILE A 147 -19.37 9.85 12.75
N ASN A 148 -20.17 8.89 12.29
CA ASN A 148 -21.63 9.03 12.33
C ASN A 148 -22.14 9.24 13.77
N SER A 149 -23.26 9.96 13.89
CA SER A 149 -23.83 10.38 15.17
C SER A 149 -24.15 9.22 16.13
N LYS A 150 -24.58 8.07 15.62
CA LYS A 150 -24.88 6.88 16.42
C LYS A 150 -23.61 6.29 17.04
N THR A 151 -22.56 6.13 16.24
CA THR A 151 -21.26 5.63 16.68
C THR A 151 -20.62 6.60 17.67
N ARG A 152 -20.65 7.91 17.38
CA ARG A 152 -20.14 8.95 18.29
C ARG A 152 -20.83 8.89 19.64
N ARG A 153 -22.18 8.88 19.67
CA ARG A 153 -22.95 8.78 20.93
C ARG A 153 -22.63 7.50 21.71
N ALA A 154 -22.51 6.36 21.04
CA ALA A 154 -22.17 5.10 21.72
C ALA A 154 -20.76 5.12 22.35
N LEU A 155 -19.78 5.71 21.67
CA LEU A 155 -18.42 5.88 22.20
C LEU A 155 -18.40 6.89 23.37
N GLU A 156 -19.15 7.98 23.27
CA GLU A 156 -19.31 8.97 24.35
C GLU A 156 -20.00 8.36 25.58
N SER A 157 -21.08 7.58 25.41
CA SER A 157 -21.86 6.98 26.49
C SER A 157 -21.16 5.79 27.14
N ASP A 158 -20.69 4.83 26.34
CA ASP A 158 -20.24 3.52 26.80
C ASP A 158 -18.74 3.27 26.59
N GLY A 159 -18.05 4.16 25.88
CA GLY A 159 -16.67 3.91 25.50
C GLY A 159 -16.58 2.81 24.44
N VAL A 160 -15.40 2.23 24.28
CA VAL A 160 -15.24 0.99 23.49
C VAL A 160 -15.62 -0.17 24.40
N THR A 161 -16.64 -0.92 23.99
CA THR A 161 -17.08 -2.16 24.64
C THR A 161 -16.61 -3.37 23.85
N LYS A 162 -16.57 -4.54 24.50
CA LYS A 162 -16.24 -5.80 23.82
C LYS A 162 -17.15 -6.08 22.62
N PRO A 163 -18.50 -6.00 22.71
CA PRO A 163 -19.38 -6.22 21.55
C PRO A 163 -19.12 -5.22 20.42
N PHE A 164 -18.85 -3.95 20.75
CA PHE A 164 -18.51 -2.94 19.76
C PHE A 164 -17.23 -3.31 19.00
N LEU A 165 -16.17 -3.64 19.72
CA LEU A 165 -14.86 -3.93 19.12
C LEU A 165 -14.92 -5.20 18.27
N GLU A 166 -15.38 -6.30 18.84
CA GLU A 166 -15.40 -7.61 18.17
C GLU A 166 -16.33 -7.62 16.95
N THR A 167 -17.50 -6.99 17.05
CA THR A 167 -18.44 -6.93 15.93
C THR A 167 -17.88 -6.11 14.78
N ASN A 168 -17.29 -4.95 15.05
CA ASN A 168 -16.73 -4.11 13.98
C ASN A 168 -15.48 -4.73 13.35
N ILE A 169 -14.60 -5.37 14.14
CA ILE A 169 -13.45 -6.14 13.60
C ILE A 169 -13.94 -7.31 12.73
N SER A 170 -14.93 -8.07 13.20
CA SER A 170 -15.50 -9.18 12.44
C SER A 170 -16.10 -8.73 11.10
N ARG A 171 -16.87 -7.64 11.11
CA ARG A 171 -17.47 -7.05 9.91
C ARG A 171 -16.43 -6.47 8.95
N LEU A 172 -15.40 -5.80 9.46
CA LEU A 172 -14.26 -5.33 8.67
C LEU A 172 -13.59 -6.51 7.98
N ASN A 173 -13.22 -7.55 8.73
CA ASN A 173 -12.54 -8.73 8.18
C ASN A 173 -13.38 -9.45 7.12
N LYS A 174 -14.70 -9.57 7.34
CA LYS A 174 -15.63 -10.14 6.35
C LYS A 174 -15.70 -9.29 5.08
N ASN A 175 -15.74 -7.96 5.21
CA ASN A 175 -15.76 -7.06 4.06
C ASN A 175 -14.46 -7.14 3.24
N LEU A 176 -13.31 -7.17 3.93
CA LEU A 176 -12.00 -7.36 3.31
C LEU A 176 -11.92 -8.69 2.56
N GLU A 177 -12.37 -9.78 3.18
CA GLU A 177 -12.38 -11.11 2.56
C GLU A 177 -13.29 -11.19 1.33
N GLN A 178 -14.46 -10.57 1.38
CA GLN A 178 -15.39 -10.52 0.24
C GLN A 178 -14.81 -9.75 -0.95
N LYS A 179 -13.99 -8.73 -0.71
CA LYS A 179 -13.48 -7.84 -1.78
C LYS A 179 -12.08 -8.19 -2.28
N LEU A 180 -11.21 -8.68 -1.40
CA LEU A 180 -9.83 -9.04 -1.70
C LEU A 180 -9.63 -10.53 -1.94
N GLY A 181 -10.63 -11.36 -1.57
CA GLY A 181 -10.48 -12.81 -1.53
C GLY A 181 -9.74 -13.30 -0.27
N PRO A 182 -9.73 -14.62 -0.04
CA PRO A 182 -9.21 -15.21 1.20
C PRO A 182 -7.69 -15.02 1.35
N GLU A 183 -6.92 -15.11 0.27
CA GLU A 183 -5.46 -15.03 0.30
C GLU A 183 -4.97 -13.63 0.67
N LEU A 184 -5.39 -12.61 -0.09
CA LEU A 184 -4.98 -11.22 0.16
C LEU A 184 -5.54 -10.68 1.46
N SER A 185 -6.81 -10.99 1.79
CA SER A 185 -7.40 -10.55 3.06
C SER A 185 -6.67 -11.14 4.28
N SER A 186 -6.14 -12.36 4.19
CA SER A 186 -5.38 -12.97 5.29
C SER A 186 -4.16 -12.14 5.71
N LEU A 187 -3.60 -11.35 4.80
CA LEU A 187 -2.44 -10.49 5.05
C LEU A 187 -2.82 -9.22 5.82
N CYS A 188 -4.04 -8.72 5.66
CA CYS A 188 -4.49 -7.43 6.19
C CYS A 188 -5.65 -7.48 7.19
N LYS A 189 -6.12 -8.68 7.56
CA LYS A 189 -7.11 -8.86 8.62
C LYS A 189 -6.55 -8.44 9.98
N LEU A 190 -7.44 -7.87 10.79
CA LEU A 190 -7.18 -7.67 12.22
C LEU A 190 -7.45 -8.98 12.96
N ALA A 191 -6.46 -9.47 13.69
CA ALA A 191 -6.55 -10.72 14.42
C ALA A 191 -6.13 -10.51 15.88
N ASN A 192 -6.72 -11.30 16.76
CA ASN A 192 -6.27 -11.41 18.14
C ASN A 192 -5.03 -12.31 18.16
N ILE A 193 -3.85 -11.71 18.29
CA ILE A 193 -2.58 -12.42 18.35
C ILE A 193 -2.20 -12.62 19.82
N ARG A 194 -1.78 -13.84 20.16
CA ARG A 194 -1.27 -14.19 21.49
C ARG A 194 0.25 -14.28 21.45
N GLU A 195 0.92 -13.48 22.27
CA GLU A 195 2.35 -13.57 22.57
C GLU A 195 2.53 -13.89 24.06
N GLY A 196 2.78 -15.17 24.35
CA GLY A 196 2.85 -15.66 25.73
C GLY A 196 1.52 -15.45 26.49
N ARG A 197 1.57 -14.70 27.60
CA ARG A 197 0.38 -14.36 28.42
C ARG A 197 -0.39 -13.13 27.89
N LYS A 198 0.14 -12.40 26.92
CA LYS A 198 -0.49 -11.19 26.38
C LYS A 198 -1.23 -11.52 25.09
N SER A 199 -2.40 -10.93 24.92
CA SER A 199 -3.19 -11.03 23.70
C SER A 199 -3.65 -9.65 23.27
N GLY A 200 -3.80 -9.42 21.97
CA GLY A 200 -4.17 -8.13 21.43
C GLY A 200 -4.61 -8.19 19.97
N TYR A 201 -5.58 -7.37 19.61
CA TYR A 201 -5.95 -7.11 18.23
C TYR A 201 -4.88 -6.26 17.55
N THR A 202 -4.32 -6.79 16.48
CA THR A 202 -3.37 -6.11 15.59
C THR A 202 -3.45 -6.75 14.20
N PHE A 203 -2.70 -6.21 13.23
CA PHE A 203 -2.56 -6.82 11.92
C PHE A 203 -1.81 -8.16 12.02
N LYS A 204 -2.31 -9.19 11.32
CA LYS A 204 -1.68 -10.52 11.30
C LYS A 204 -0.26 -10.50 10.72
N SER A 205 0.00 -9.58 9.81
CA SER A 205 1.31 -9.37 9.18
C SER A 205 1.82 -7.96 9.47
N ASN A 206 3.14 -7.78 9.49
CA ASN A 206 3.74 -6.44 9.47
C ASN A 206 3.39 -5.75 8.15
N ILE A 207 2.39 -4.89 8.20
CA ILE A 207 1.94 -4.06 7.09
C ILE A 207 2.43 -2.65 7.34
N ASN A 208 3.05 -2.06 6.32
CA ASN A 208 3.32 -0.63 6.30
C ASN A 208 2.05 0.11 5.87
N PHE A 209 1.81 1.29 6.42
CA PHE A 209 0.65 2.11 6.09
C PHE A 209 1.10 3.43 5.48
N VAL A 210 0.33 3.91 4.50
CA VAL A 210 0.43 5.27 3.98
C VAL A 210 -0.96 5.89 4.07
N ILE A 211 -1.07 7.03 4.74
CA ILE A 211 -2.31 7.79 4.81
C ILE A 211 -2.30 8.80 3.66
N LYS A 212 -3.22 8.65 2.71
CA LYS A 212 -3.40 9.59 1.61
C LYS A 212 -4.42 10.64 2.04
N GLN A 213 -3.95 11.85 2.31
CA GLN A 213 -4.83 13.00 2.48
C GLN A 213 -5.13 13.57 1.09
N GLU A 214 -6.40 13.57 0.70
CA GLU A 214 -6.84 14.31 -0.48
C GLU A 214 -6.79 15.81 -0.13
N LEU A 215 -5.84 16.55 -0.73
CA LEU A 215 -5.84 18.01 -0.68
C LEU A 215 -7.12 18.49 -1.36
N LYS A 216 -7.96 19.22 -0.60
CA LYS A 216 -9.11 19.94 -1.15
C LYS A 216 -8.66 21.16 -1.95
#